data_AF-A0AAW9RYH2-F1
#
_entry.id   AF-A0AAW9RYH2-F1
#
_cell.length_a   1.000
_cell.length_b   1.000
_cell.length_c   1.000
_cell.angle_alpha   90.00
_cell.angle_beta   90.00
_cell.angle_gamma   90.00
#
_symmetry.space_group_name_H-M   'P 1'
#
loop_
_entity.id
_entity.type
_entity.pdbx_description
1 polymer ?
#
loop_
_entity_poly.entity_id
_entity_poly.type
_entity_poly.pdbx_seq_one_letter_code
_entity_poly.pdbx_strand_id
1 'polypeptide(L)'
;MENYCTLYAHELALEKIIEEINTRFPNEEISYSESGETKSISVNTNNGLTGAKSQFQINYRERAKPSYKIEQIDSSLTQNLSGMLGFVNSLSSQNEEVKYLLMRKIETLNCEFSILTSINDFPELISLIKALSQALDVIVFARPDTVISRSDTQHFLDKDLALILDMNGNNEISELKVNILTKYHDKPQENATEMQVERKKNSESILMAQQVKVNSNLPYIPSDENVSIRSVEKIAERVVMLATTNMVAFNAISGEQAKEYLNGYKLLDKATPKELDFLNNPTEEKKNYETWKCEGIWVLMWALGIVEDLAFPNHMADLNAIPSEQYPIGSDTDPNSFIQSAKVPRSKKAILDANDLYYRIDWACVDARINGQEMQAVHPGVVYERHYALNWLIKYNNQEWDEVTCDT
;
A
#
# COMPACT_ATOMS: atom_id res chain seq x y z
N MET A 1 -26.71 13.79 -28.26
CA MET A 1 -26.38 12.49 -27.65
C MET A 1 -26.38 12.68 -26.14
N GLU A 2 -26.94 11.72 -25.41
CA GLU A 2 -26.92 11.71 -23.94
C GLU A 2 -25.78 10.80 -23.46
N ASN A 3 -25.29 11.03 -22.23
CA ASN A 3 -24.34 10.10 -21.62
C ASN A 3 -25.05 8.77 -21.31
N TYR A 4 -24.64 7.70 -21.97
CA TYR A 4 -25.15 6.35 -21.78
C TYR A 4 -24.51 5.71 -20.54
N CYS A 5 -23.19 5.80 -20.44
CA CYS A 5 -22.41 5.37 -19.29
C CYS A 5 -21.00 5.98 -19.33
N THR A 6 -20.36 6.07 -18.16
CA THR A 6 -18.95 6.45 -18.05
C THR A 6 -18.16 5.29 -17.49
N LEU A 7 -17.10 4.90 -18.19
CA LEU A 7 -16.20 3.83 -17.79
C LEU A 7 -14.91 4.45 -17.23
N TYR A 8 -14.32 3.79 -16.25
CA TYR A 8 -13.06 4.20 -15.64
C TYR A 8 -12.10 3.03 -15.55
N ALA A 9 -10.84 3.25 -15.93
CA ALA A 9 -9.81 2.22 -15.88
C ALA A 9 -8.59 2.68 -15.08
N HIS A 10 -7.88 1.72 -14.48
CA HIS A 10 -6.66 1.94 -13.71
C HIS A 10 -5.42 2.15 -14.61
N GLU A 11 -5.53 1.87 -15.90
CA GLU A 11 -4.49 2.08 -16.91
C GLU A 11 -4.92 3.12 -17.96
N LEU A 12 -3.97 3.68 -18.71
CA LEU A 12 -4.27 4.53 -19.86
C LEU A 12 -4.76 3.65 -21.02
N ALA A 13 -5.90 3.98 -21.60
CA ALA A 13 -6.63 3.03 -22.45
C ALA A 13 -6.98 3.56 -23.85
N LEU A 14 -6.57 4.78 -24.22
CA LEU A 14 -6.99 5.40 -25.49
C LEU A 14 -6.68 4.53 -26.71
N GLU A 15 -5.46 3.99 -26.81
CA GLU A 15 -5.05 3.16 -27.95
C GLU A 15 -5.88 1.86 -28.03
N LYS A 16 -6.08 1.19 -26.89
CA LYS A 16 -6.93 -0.02 -26.79
C LYS A 16 -8.38 0.27 -27.18
N ILE A 17 -8.92 1.42 -26.78
CA ILE A 17 -10.27 1.85 -27.17
C ILE A 17 -10.36 2.03 -28.69
N ILE A 18 -9.37 2.70 -29.29
CA ILE A 18 -9.33 2.91 -30.75
C ILE A 18 -9.22 1.58 -31.50
N GLU A 19 -8.37 0.66 -31.03
CA GLU A 19 -8.21 -0.68 -31.59
C GLU A 19 -9.52 -1.49 -31.54
N GLU A 20 -10.21 -1.49 -30.41
CA GLU A 20 -11.48 -2.20 -30.24
C GLU A 20 -12.59 -1.60 -31.12
N ILE A 21 -12.63 -0.26 -31.26
CA ILE A 21 -13.55 0.41 -32.18
C ILE A 21 -13.25 0.00 -33.62
N ASN A 22 -12.01 0.09 -34.08
CA ASN A 22 -11.63 -0.25 -35.46
C ASN A 22 -11.91 -1.73 -35.77
N THR A 23 -11.73 -2.61 -34.79
CA THR A 23 -12.01 -4.05 -34.93
C THR A 23 -13.51 -4.31 -35.13
N ARG A 24 -14.37 -3.59 -34.40
CA ARG A 24 -15.83 -3.79 -34.44
C ARG A 24 -16.55 -2.99 -35.52
N PHE A 25 -16.00 -1.84 -35.90
CA PHE A 25 -16.58 -0.90 -36.85
C PHE A 25 -15.62 -0.61 -38.02
N PRO A 26 -15.09 -1.63 -38.73
CA PRO A 26 -14.01 -1.45 -39.71
C PRO A 26 -14.38 -0.66 -40.97
N ASN A 27 -15.68 -0.54 -41.27
CA ASN A 27 -16.20 0.11 -42.47
C ASN A 27 -16.95 1.43 -42.17
N GLU A 28 -16.91 1.89 -40.93
CA GLU A 28 -17.68 3.04 -40.49
C GLU A 28 -16.84 4.33 -40.50
N GLU A 29 -17.51 5.47 -40.60
CA GLU A 29 -16.84 6.77 -40.59
C GLU A 29 -16.47 7.15 -39.15
N ILE A 30 -15.18 7.13 -38.84
CA ILE A 30 -14.62 7.47 -37.53
C ILE A 30 -13.90 8.81 -37.64
N SER A 31 -14.25 9.76 -36.78
CA SER A 31 -13.56 11.05 -36.68
C SER A 31 -13.01 11.29 -35.28
N TYR A 32 -11.89 12.00 -35.22
CA TYR A 32 -11.15 12.29 -34.00
C TYR A 32 -11.06 13.80 -33.80
N SER A 33 -11.27 14.25 -32.58
CA SER A 33 -11.11 15.66 -32.20
C SER A 33 -10.55 15.78 -30.79
N GLU A 34 -9.91 16.91 -30.51
CA GLU A 34 -9.32 17.19 -29.20
C GLU A 34 -9.67 18.62 -28.79
N SER A 35 -10.09 18.79 -27.54
CA SER A 35 -10.43 20.08 -26.97
C SER A 35 -10.07 20.11 -25.48
N GLY A 36 -9.05 20.90 -25.13
CA GLY A 36 -8.51 20.92 -23.76
C GLY A 36 -7.97 19.56 -23.36
N GLU A 37 -8.41 19.02 -22.23
CA GLU A 37 -8.02 17.70 -21.71
C GLU A 37 -8.80 16.53 -22.35
N THR A 38 -9.79 16.81 -23.21
CA THR A 38 -10.70 15.79 -23.74
C THR A 38 -10.37 15.40 -25.17
N LYS A 39 -10.19 14.10 -25.40
CA LYS A 39 -10.06 13.48 -26.71
C LYS A 39 -11.38 12.80 -27.06
N SER A 40 -11.96 13.13 -28.22
CA SER A 40 -13.28 12.64 -28.63
C SER A 40 -13.16 11.78 -29.89
N ILE A 41 -13.78 10.61 -29.86
CA ILE A 41 -13.91 9.68 -30.99
C ILE A 41 -15.38 9.61 -31.37
N SER A 42 -15.74 10.03 -32.57
CA SER A 42 -17.12 9.96 -33.08
C SER A 42 -17.22 8.87 -34.14
N VAL A 43 -18.18 7.96 -33.97
CA VAL A 43 -18.41 6.83 -34.88
C VAL A 43 -19.82 6.97 -35.47
N ASN A 44 -19.89 7.15 -36.79
CA ASN A 44 -21.14 7.15 -37.52
C ASN A 44 -21.35 5.76 -38.12
N THR A 45 -22.37 5.05 -37.66
CA THR A 45 -22.71 3.71 -38.14
C THR A 45 -23.88 3.74 -39.11
N ASN A 46 -23.78 2.96 -40.19
CA ASN A 46 -24.87 2.75 -41.13
C ASN A 46 -25.57 1.43 -40.81
N ASN A 47 -26.65 1.46 -40.02
CA ASN A 47 -27.40 0.24 -39.75
C ASN A 47 -28.04 -0.30 -41.05
N GLY A 48 -27.58 -1.47 -41.48
CA GLY A 48 -28.11 -2.20 -42.63
C GLY A 48 -29.62 -2.50 -42.49
N LEU A 49 -30.28 -2.57 -43.66
CA LEU A 49 -31.70 -2.89 -43.94
C LEU A 49 -32.79 -1.89 -43.48
N THR A 50 -32.58 -1.02 -42.48
CA THR A 50 -33.59 0.01 -42.10
C THR A 50 -33.15 1.45 -42.36
N GLY A 51 -31.87 1.71 -42.65
CA GLY A 51 -31.38 3.02 -43.09
C GLY A 51 -31.36 4.12 -42.02
N ALA A 52 -31.60 3.78 -40.75
CA ALA A 52 -31.42 4.72 -39.65
C ALA A 52 -29.91 4.87 -39.36
N LYS A 53 -29.39 6.09 -39.51
CA LYS A 53 -28.01 6.40 -39.10
C LYS A 53 -27.94 6.37 -37.57
N SER A 54 -27.05 5.55 -37.03
CA SER A 54 -26.81 5.44 -35.59
C SER A 54 -25.44 6.04 -35.30
N GLN A 55 -25.36 6.95 -34.33
CA GLN A 55 -24.12 7.63 -33.97
C GLN A 55 -23.85 7.44 -32.47
N PHE A 56 -22.58 7.19 -32.15
CA PHE A 56 -22.08 7.32 -30.79
C PHE A 56 -20.76 8.08 -30.76
N GLN A 57 -20.45 8.63 -29.59
CA GLN A 57 -19.22 9.35 -29.33
C GLN A 57 -18.59 8.86 -28.04
N ILE A 58 -17.28 8.70 -28.02
CA ILE A 58 -16.50 8.42 -26.80
C ILE A 58 -15.69 9.66 -26.46
N ASN A 59 -15.91 10.21 -25.27
CA ASN A 59 -15.09 11.29 -24.71
C ASN A 59 -14.13 10.70 -23.69
N TYR A 60 -12.83 10.75 -23.98
CA TYR A 60 -11.75 10.21 -23.17
C TYR A 60 -10.96 11.33 -22.48
N ARG A 61 -10.64 11.11 -21.20
CA ARG A 61 -9.71 11.93 -20.42
C ARG A 61 -8.82 11.04 -19.57
N GLU A 62 -7.62 11.50 -19.28
CA GLU A 62 -6.64 10.79 -18.47
C GLU A 62 -5.95 11.70 -17.46
N ARG A 63 -5.38 11.11 -16.40
CA ARG A 63 -4.61 11.86 -15.41
C ARG A 63 -3.33 12.36 -16.06
N ALA A 64 -3.01 13.64 -15.83
CA ALA A 64 -1.73 14.21 -16.26
C ALA A 64 -0.54 13.46 -15.64
N LYS A 65 -0.69 12.98 -14.41
CA LYS A 65 0.27 12.12 -13.70
C LYS A 65 -0.43 10.84 -13.22
N PRO A 66 -0.36 9.75 -13.99
CA PRO A 66 -0.93 8.49 -13.58
C PRO A 66 -0.34 7.99 -12.25
N SER A 67 -1.19 7.47 -11.36
CA SER A 67 -0.83 7.04 -10.00
C SER A 67 -1.81 5.97 -9.49
N TYR A 68 -1.50 5.38 -8.35
CA TYR A 68 -2.39 4.44 -7.64
C TYR A 68 -3.15 5.10 -6.47
N LYS A 69 -2.87 6.38 -6.20
CA LYS A 69 -3.54 7.22 -5.19
C LYS A 69 -3.88 8.59 -5.77
N ILE A 70 -4.79 9.31 -5.13
CA ILE A 70 -5.06 10.73 -5.43
C ILE A 70 -4.34 11.56 -4.37
N GLU A 71 -3.08 11.93 -4.62
CA GLU A 71 -2.27 12.71 -3.68
C GLU A 71 -2.52 14.22 -3.81
N GLN A 72 -2.88 14.67 -5.02
CA GLN A 72 -3.14 16.07 -5.34
C GLN A 72 -4.22 16.17 -6.42
N ILE A 73 -4.94 17.29 -6.44
CA ILE A 73 -5.88 17.63 -7.50
C ILE A 73 -5.12 18.47 -8.54
N ASP A 74 -4.71 17.83 -9.65
CA ASP A 74 -3.88 18.45 -10.70
C ASP A 74 -4.54 18.51 -12.08
N SER A 75 -5.73 17.95 -12.22
CA SER A 75 -6.49 17.85 -13.48
C SER A 75 -7.99 17.75 -13.22
N SER A 76 -8.81 18.02 -14.24
CA SER A 76 -10.27 17.88 -14.12
C SER A 76 -10.69 16.44 -13.77
N LEU A 77 -9.95 15.44 -14.25
CA LEU A 77 -10.18 14.05 -13.90
C LEU A 77 -9.89 13.77 -12.41
N THR A 78 -8.74 14.20 -11.88
CA THR A 78 -8.45 13.98 -10.44
C THR A 78 -9.46 14.68 -9.53
N GLN A 79 -9.99 15.84 -9.93
CA GLN A 79 -11.09 16.51 -9.23
C GLN A 79 -12.37 15.66 -9.25
N ASN A 80 -12.74 15.10 -10.41
CA ASN A 80 -13.90 14.22 -10.54
C ASN A 80 -13.77 12.95 -9.69
N LEU A 81 -12.61 12.30 -9.71
CA LEU A 81 -12.35 11.08 -8.93
C LEU A 81 -12.38 11.38 -7.43
N SER A 82 -11.82 12.50 -6.99
CA SER A 82 -11.93 12.95 -5.59
C SER A 82 -13.38 13.21 -5.19
N GLY A 83 -14.19 13.82 -6.07
CA GLY A 83 -15.62 13.99 -5.85
C GLY A 83 -16.37 12.67 -5.80
N MET A 84 -16.01 11.72 -6.66
CA MET A 84 -16.58 10.37 -6.69
C MET A 84 -16.29 9.60 -5.41
N LEU A 85 -15.07 9.71 -4.85
CA LEU A 85 -14.75 9.13 -3.54
C LEU A 85 -15.65 9.69 -2.44
N GLY A 86 -15.80 11.02 -2.39
CA GLY A 86 -16.69 11.66 -1.42
C GLY A 86 -18.15 11.22 -1.58
N PHE A 87 -18.61 11.11 -2.83
CA PHE A 87 -19.94 10.63 -3.16
C PHE A 87 -20.15 9.18 -2.69
N VAL A 88 -19.28 8.24 -3.09
CA VAL A 88 -19.36 6.82 -2.69
C VAL A 88 -19.29 6.69 -1.18
N ASN A 89 -18.39 7.40 -0.51
CA ASN A 89 -18.27 7.39 0.94
C ASN A 89 -19.57 7.79 1.65
N SER A 90 -20.35 8.71 1.06
CA SER A 90 -21.62 9.19 1.61
C SER A 90 -22.80 8.22 1.45
N LEU A 91 -22.70 7.22 0.57
CA LEU A 91 -23.76 6.23 0.36
C LEU A 91 -23.80 5.21 1.52
N SER A 92 -24.99 4.77 1.90
CA SER A 92 -25.12 3.54 2.71
C SER A 92 -24.74 2.31 1.88
N SER A 93 -24.30 1.23 2.53
CA SER A 93 -24.10 -0.05 1.84
C SER A 93 -24.56 -1.24 2.67
N GLN A 94 -25.14 -2.23 2.01
CA GLN A 94 -25.40 -3.55 2.60
C GLN A 94 -24.11 -4.37 2.75
N ASN A 95 -23.07 -4.04 1.96
CA ASN A 95 -21.75 -4.66 2.02
C ASN A 95 -20.66 -3.58 2.08
N GLU A 96 -20.32 -3.18 3.31
CA GLU A 96 -19.29 -2.17 3.57
C GLU A 96 -17.90 -2.58 3.05
N GLU A 97 -17.60 -3.88 2.93
CA GLU A 97 -16.35 -4.35 2.32
C GLU A 97 -16.29 -4.05 0.81
N VAL A 98 -17.37 -4.33 0.08
CA VAL A 98 -17.46 -3.99 -1.35
C VAL A 98 -17.41 -2.47 -1.56
N LYS A 99 -18.08 -1.69 -0.71
CA LYS A 99 -17.97 -0.22 -0.73
C LYS A 99 -16.54 0.24 -0.49
N TYR A 100 -15.86 -0.32 0.50
CA TYR A 100 -14.45 -0.03 0.78
C TYR A 100 -13.56 -0.35 -0.44
N LEU A 101 -13.73 -1.53 -1.04
CA LEU A 101 -12.97 -1.95 -2.22
C LEU A 101 -13.26 -1.06 -3.44
N LEU A 102 -14.51 -0.59 -3.62
CA LEU A 102 -14.86 0.37 -4.66
C LEU A 102 -14.10 1.69 -4.45
N MET A 103 -14.06 2.21 -3.23
CA MET A 103 -13.29 3.42 -2.90
C MET A 103 -11.80 3.22 -3.20
N ARG A 104 -11.22 2.09 -2.79
CA ARG A 104 -9.81 1.75 -3.09
C ARG A 104 -9.56 1.65 -4.60
N LYS A 105 -10.49 1.05 -5.35
CA LYS A 105 -10.38 0.97 -6.81
C LYS A 105 -10.45 2.36 -7.45
N ILE A 106 -11.31 3.26 -6.96
CA ILE A 106 -11.42 4.64 -7.48
C ILE A 106 -10.11 5.41 -7.36
N GLU A 107 -9.37 5.25 -6.25
CA GLU A 107 -8.07 5.90 -6.05
C GLU A 107 -7.04 5.54 -7.13
N THR A 108 -7.15 4.33 -7.70
CA THR A 108 -6.25 3.79 -8.73
C THR A 108 -6.59 4.19 -10.17
N LEU A 109 -7.77 4.79 -10.40
CA LEU A 109 -8.26 5.08 -11.76
C LEU A 109 -7.44 6.17 -12.45
N ASN A 110 -6.92 5.89 -13.64
CA ASN A 110 -6.04 6.79 -14.39
C ASN A 110 -6.66 7.36 -15.66
N CYS A 111 -7.75 6.77 -16.17
CA CYS A 111 -8.54 7.38 -17.23
C CYS A 111 -10.04 7.20 -17.01
N GLU A 112 -10.81 8.09 -17.62
CA GLU A 112 -12.25 7.96 -17.80
C GLU A 112 -12.59 8.02 -19.29
N PHE A 113 -13.63 7.31 -19.70
CA PHE A 113 -14.22 7.48 -21.02
C PHE A 113 -15.74 7.36 -20.96
N SER A 114 -16.42 8.42 -21.39
CA SER A 114 -17.88 8.50 -21.43
C SER A 114 -18.38 8.14 -22.81
N ILE A 115 -19.37 7.26 -22.88
CA ILE A 115 -20.03 6.86 -24.13
C ILE A 115 -21.33 7.65 -24.25
N LEU A 116 -21.43 8.45 -25.31
CA LEU A 116 -22.60 9.25 -25.63
C LEU A 116 -23.34 8.66 -26.83
N THR A 117 -24.64 8.45 -26.69
CA THR A 117 -25.51 8.06 -27.80
C THR A 117 -26.94 8.57 -27.57
N SER A 118 -27.77 8.54 -28.60
CA SER A 118 -29.21 8.81 -28.52
C SER A 118 -30.05 7.54 -28.67
N ILE A 119 -29.41 6.38 -28.82
CA ILE A 119 -30.06 5.09 -29.04
C ILE A 119 -29.80 4.22 -27.83
N ASN A 120 -30.87 3.79 -27.16
CA ASN A 120 -30.75 3.03 -25.93
C ASN A 120 -30.44 1.55 -26.18
N ASP A 121 -31.10 0.96 -27.19
CA ASP A 121 -30.87 -0.41 -27.64
C ASP A 121 -29.98 -0.39 -28.88
N PHE A 122 -28.68 -0.49 -28.63
CA PHE A 122 -27.64 -0.52 -29.67
C PHE A 122 -26.71 -1.72 -29.41
N PRO A 123 -27.04 -2.93 -29.95
CA PRO A 123 -26.37 -4.18 -29.63
C PRO A 123 -24.85 -4.17 -29.84
N GLU A 124 -24.38 -3.56 -30.93
CA GLU A 124 -22.95 -3.45 -31.25
C GLU A 124 -22.21 -2.58 -30.22
N LEU A 125 -22.83 -1.48 -29.77
CA LEU A 125 -22.29 -0.62 -28.73
C LEU A 125 -22.26 -1.32 -27.37
N ILE A 126 -23.30 -2.09 -27.03
CA ILE A 126 -23.34 -2.91 -25.81
C ILE A 126 -22.23 -3.97 -25.83
N SER A 127 -21.97 -4.57 -27.01
CA SER A 127 -20.88 -5.52 -27.21
C SER A 127 -19.51 -4.86 -27.04
N LEU A 128 -19.32 -3.64 -27.56
CA LEU A 128 -18.13 -2.83 -27.32
C LEU A 128 -17.92 -2.52 -25.83
N ILE A 129 -18.98 -2.09 -25.13
CA ILE A 129 -18.94 -1.80 -23.68
C ILE A 129 -18.46 -3.03 -22.91
N LYS A 130 -19.07 -4.21 -23.15
CA LYS A 130 -18.67 -5.46 -22.48
C LYS A 130 -17.22 -5.81 -22.74
N ALA A 131 -16.75 -5.69 -23.98
CA ALA A 131 -15.38 -6.02 -24.34
C ALA A 131 -14.37 -5.09 -23.66
N LEU A 132 -14.62 -3.78 -23.68
CA LEU A 132 -13.78 -2.80 -22.99
C LEU A 132 -13.81 -3.00 -21.48
N SER A 133 -14.98 -3.29 -20.91
CA SER A 133 -15.12 -3.56 -19.48
C SER A 133 -14.27 -4.74 -19.03
N GLN A 134 -14.30 -5.84 -19.78
CA GLN A 134 -13.49 -7.03 -19.49
C GLN A 134 -12.00 -6.82 -19.72
N ALA A 135 -11.62 -6.19 -20.83
CA ALA A 135 -10.22 -6.00 -21.22
C ALA A 135 -9.47 -5.05 -20.30
N LEU A 136 -10.14 -4.03 -19.75
CA LEU A 136 -9.54 -2.96 -18.95
C LEU A 136 -9.82 -3.07 -17.45
N ASP A 137 -10.60 -4.08 -17.03
CA ASP A 137 -11.06 -4.26 -15.64
C ASP A 137 -11.67 -2.96 -15.06
N VAL A 138 -12.65 -2.41 -15.78
CA VAL A 138 -13.22 -1.09 -15.49
C VAL A 138 -14.15 -1.09 -14.27
N ILE A 139 -14.42 0.12 -13.77
CA ILE A 139 -15.71 0.43 -13.12
C ILE A 139 -16.57 1.18 -14.14
N VAL A 140 -17.84 0.80 -14.27
CA VAL A 140 -18.82 1.53 -15.09
C VAL A 140 -19.76 2.30 -14.17
N PHE A 141 -19.92 3.60 -14.38
CA PHE A 141 -20.99 4.39 -13.79
C PHE A 141 -22.14 4.52 -14.78
N ALA A 142 -23.26 3.88 -14.48
CA ALA A 142 -24.42 3.77 -15.35
C ALA A 142 -25.64 4.50 -14.78
N ARG A 143 -26.51 4.97 -15.69
CA ARG A 143 -27.82 5.53 -15.35
C ARG A 143 -28.90 4.44 -15.42
N PRO A 144 -30.04 4.64 -14.74
CA PRO A 144 -31.20 3.78 -14.94
C PRO A 144 -31.67 3.82 -16.40
N ASP A 145 -32.54 2.87 -16.74
CA ASP A 145 -33.19 2.74 -18.05
C ASP A 145 -32.27 2.42 -19.22
N THR A 146 -31.00 2.06 -18.99
CA THR A 146 -30.10 1.54 -20.02
C THR A 146 -30.14 0.01 -20.09
N VAL A 147 -29.78 -0.57 -21.23
CA VAL A 147 -29.75 -2.05 -21.40
C VAL A 147 -28.73 -2.71 -20.47
N ILE A 148 -27.68 -2.00 -20.09
CA ILE A 148 -26.67 -2.48 -19.14
C ILE A 148 -27.06 -2.25 -17.67
N SER A 149 -28.16 -1.53 -17.40
CA SER A 149 -28.58 -1.16 -16.04
C SER A 149 -28.84 -2.38 -15.16
N ARG A 150 -28.53 -2.25 -13.86
CA ARG A 150 -28.86 -3.22 -12.80
C ARG A 150 -29.63 -2.60 -11.63
N SER A 151 -29.99 -1.32 -11.71
CA SER A 151 -30.74 -0.62 -10.66
C SER A 151 -31.65 0.45 -11.28
N ASP A 152 -32.70 0.82 -10.54
CA ASP A 152 -33.60 1.94 -10.87
C ASP A 152 -32.99 3.31 -10.51
N THR A 153 -31.78 3.32 -9.94
CA THR A 153 -31.00 4.51 -9.63
C THR A 153 -29.66 4.49 -10.37
N GLN A 154 -28.88 5.57 -10.28
CA GLN A 154 -27.50 5.53 -10.78
C GLN A 154 -26.68 4.53 -9.97
N HIS A 155 -25.76 3.83 -10.63
CA HIS A 155 -25.07 2.72 -9.99
C HIS A 155 -23.71 2.45 -10.63
N PHE A 156 -22.86 1.79 -9.86
CA PHE A 156 -21.56 1.29 -10.28
C PHE A 156 -21.66 -0.19 -10.66
N LEU A 157 -21.11 -0.54 -11.82
CA LEU A 157 -20.99 -1.91 -12.29
C LEU A 157 -19.52 -2.31 -12.41
N ASP A 158 -19.23 -3.60 -12.26
CA ASP A 158 -17.90 -4.15 -12.45
C ASP A 158 -17.61 -4.48 -13.93
N LYS A 159 -16.45 -5.09 -14.17
CA LYS A 159 -16.00 -5.52 -15.50
C LYS A 159 -16.93 -6.52 -16.19
N ASP A 160 -17.75 -7.24 -15.42
CA ASP A 160 -18.72 -8.24 -15.90
C ASP A 160 -20.14 -7.64 -15.94
N LEU A 161 -20.27 -6.33 -15.69
CA LEU A 161 -21.51 -5.58 -15.61
C LEU A 161 -22.47 -6.06 -14.50
N ALA A 162 -21.90 -6.58 -13.40
CA ALA A 162 -22.61 -6.88 -12.17
C ALA A 162 -22.63 -5.68 -11.23
N LEU A 163 -23.69 -5.55 -10.42
CA LEU A 163 -23.87 -4.39 -9.53
C LEU A 163 -22.82 -4.37 -8.39
N ILE A 164 -21.94 -3.36 -8.42
CA ILE A 164 -21.02 -3.06 -7.31
C ILE A 164 -21.77 -2.34 -6.20
N LEU A 165 -22.43 -1.22 -6.53
CA LEU A 165 -23.13 -0.37 -5.56
C LEU A 165 -24.12 0.56 -6.27
N ASP A 166 -25.37 0.61 -5.81
CA ASP A 166 -26.35 1.62 -6.24
C ASP A 166 -26.55 2.73 -5.20
N MET A 167 -27.36 3.74 -5.53
CA MET A 167 -27.64 4.87 -4.61
C MET A 167 -28.42 4.47 -3.35
N ASN A 168 -29.04 3.29 -3.32
CA ASN A 168 -29.78 2.76 -2.17
C ASN A 168 -28.91 1.83 -1.31
N GLY A 169 -27.66 1.58 -1.71
CA GLY A 169 -26.71 0.73 -1.00
C GLY A 169 -26.82 -0.76 -1.31
N ASN A 170 -27.51 -1.14 -2.39
CA ASN A 170 -27.60 -2.54 -2.83
C ASN A 170 -26.36 -2.92 -3.67
N ASN A 171 -26.00 -4.20 -3.64
CA ASN A 171 -24.92 -4.80 -4.43
C ASN A 171 -25.28 -6.25 -4.85
N GLU A 172 -24.69 -6.74 -5.94
CA GLU A 172 -24.81 -8.14 -6.42
C GLU A 172 -23.52 -8.94 -6.19
N ILE A 173 -22.37 -8.27 -6.09
CA ILE A 173 -21.06 -8.91 -5.93
C ILE A 173 -20.66 -9.02 -4.45
N SER A 174 -19.84 -10.02 -4.12
CA SER A 174 -19.24 -10.18 -2.79
C SER A 174 -17.79 -9.74 -2.72
N GLU A 175 -17.10 -9.62 -3.85
CA GLU A 175 -15.69 -9.26 -3.95
C GLU A 175 -15.46 -8.29 -5.11
N LEU A 176 -14.52 -7.38 -4.96
CA LEU A 176 -14.07 -6.49 -6.03
C LEU A 176 -12.54 -6.41 -6.05
N LYS A 177 -11.93 -6.79 -7.18
CA LYS A 177 -10.47 -6.75 -7.33
C LYS A 177 -9.98 -5.32 -7.58
N VAL A 178 -8.96 -4.93 -6.81
CA VAL A 178 -8.24 -3.66 -6.97
C VAL A 178 -6.90 -3.96 -7.63
N ASN A 179 -6.76 -3.59 -8.90
CA ASN A 179 -5.54 -3.77 -9.67
C ASN A 179 -4.73 -2.47 -9.70
N ILE A 180 -3.43 -2.57 -9.40
CA ILE A 180 -2.48 -1.46 -9.46
C ILE A 180 -1.38 -1.86 -10.43
N LEU A 181 -1.09 -1.02 -11.43
CA LEU A 181 0.09 -1.24 -12.26
C LEU A 181 1.34 -0.98 -11.41
N THR A 182 2.26 -1.95 -11.39
CA THR A 182 3.51 -1.88 -10.62
C THR A 182 4.31 -0.61 -10.91
N LYS A 183 4.27 -0.10 -12.15
CA LYS A 183 4.90 1.17 -12.57
C LYS A 183 4.38 2.42 -11.84
N TYR A 184 3.22 2.35 -11.19
CA TYR A 184 2.65 3.43 -10.40
C TYR A 184 2.92 3.27 -8.90
N HIS A 185 3.13 2.04 -8.44
CA HIS A 185 3.54 1.74 -7.07
C HIS A 185 5.03 2.07 -6.86
N ASP A 186 5.85 1.65 -7.82
CA ASP A 186 7.29 1.83 -7.79
C ASP A 186 7.61 3.18 -8.42
N LYS A 187 8.11 4.13 -7.63
CA LYS A 187 8.61 5.41 -8.16
C LYS A 187 9.54 5.12 -9.35
N PRO A 188 9.43 5.85 -10.48
CA PRO A 188 10.34 5.68 -11.59
C PRO A 188 11.79 5.72 -11.11
N GLN A 189 12.54 4.65 -11.36
CA GLN A 189 13.94 4.48 -10.94
C GLN A 189 14.91 5.45 -11.66
N GLU A 190 14.40 6.30 -12.57
CA GLU A 190 15.15 7.19 -13.44
C GLU A 190 15.91 8.30 -12.69
N ASN A 191 15.68 8.50 -11.38
CA ASN A 191 16.33 9.52 -10.56
C ASN A 191 16.99 8.97 -9.27
N ALA A 192 17.39 7.68 -9.24
CA ALA A 192 18.11 7.14 -8.08
C ALA A 192 19.47 7.84 -7.88
N THR A 193 19.79 8.21 -6.65
CA THR A 193 21.10 8.80 -6.32
C THR A 193 22.21 7.75 -6.36
N GLU A 194 23.47 8.17 -6.54
CA GLU A 194 24.62 7.26 -6.50
C GLU A 194 24.66 6.43 -5.21
N MET A 195 24.31 7.03 -4.06
CA MET A 195 24.24 6.35 -2.77
C MET A 195 23.16 5.27 -2.74
N GLN A 196 21.99 5.50 -3.34
CA GLN A 196 20.94 4.47 -3.44
C GLN A 196 21.38 3.30 -4.32
N VAL A 197 22.04 3.60 -5.44
CA VAL A 197 22.59 2.58 -6.36
C VAL A 197 23.65 1.74 -5.66
N GLU A 198 24.60 2.37 -4.98
CA GLU A 198 25.65 1.68 -4.23
C GLU A 198 25.07 0.82 -3.11
N ARG A 199 24.12 1.36 -2.34
CA ARG A 199 23.45 0.64 -1.26
C ARG A 199 22.76 -0.62 -1.76
N LYS A 200 21.91 -0.51 -2.79
CA LYS A 200 21.23 -1.65 -3.42
C LYS A 200 22.23 -2.70 -3.87
N LYS A 201 23.29 -2.28 -4.59
CA LYS A 201 24.33 -3.19 -5.08
C LYS A 201 25.03 -3.93 -3.94
N ASN A 202 25.35 -3.24 -2.85
CA ASN A 202 26.00 -3.83 -1.68
C ASN A 202 25.08 -4.86 -1.01
N SER A 203 23.82 -4.51 -0.78
CA SER A 203 22.82 -5.44 -0.24
C SER A 203 22.66 -6.69 -1.12
N GLU A 204 22.47 -6.51 -2.42
CA GLU A 204 22.33 -7.62 -3.38
C GLU A 204 23.57 -8.52 -3.40
N SER A 205 24.77 -7.94 -3.26
CA SER A 205 26.01 -8.71 -3.14
C SER A 205 26.05 -9.56 -1.86
N ILE A 206 25.56 -9.04 -0.73
CA ILE A 206 25.43 -9.79 0.52
C ILE A 206 24.44 -10.93 0.36
N LEU A 207 23.26 -10.68 -0.25
CA LEU A 207 22.26 -11.71 -0.53
C LEU A 207 22.84 -12.85 -1.37
N MET A 208 23.56 -12.53 -2.46
CA MET A 208 24.21 -13.54 -3.30
C MET A 208 25.24 -14.37 -2.52
N ALA A 209 26.08 -13.72 -1.71
CA ALA A 209 27.08 -14.41 -0.90
C ALA A 209 26.47 -15.38 0.12
N GLN A 210 25.29 -15.03 0.65
CA GLN A 210 24.53 -15.84 1.62
C GLN A 210 23.51 -16.77 0.96
N GLN A 211 23.53 -16.90 -0.38
CA GLN A 211 22.61 -17.75 -1.16
C GLN A 211 21.13 -17.41 -0.95
N VAL A 212 20.82 -16.13 -0.67
CA VAL A 212 19.46 -15.59 -0.61
C VAL A 212 19.06 -15.10 -2.01
N LYS A 213 17.82 -15.39 -2.43
CA LYS A 213 17.29 -14.99 -3.73
C LYS A 213 17.30 -13.46 -3.88
N VAL A 214 17.84 -12.97 -5.00
CA VAL A 214 17.86 -11.54 -5.34
C VAL A 214 16.74 -11.23 -6.33
N ASN A 215 15.97 -10.18 -6.03
CA ASN A 215 15.09 -9.52 -7.01
C ASN A 215 15.69 -8.17 -7.40
N SER A 216 16.31 -8.14 -8.58
CA SER A 216 16.92 -6.93 -9.15
C SER A 216 15.91 -5.81 -9.41
N ASN A 217 14.62 -6.15 -9.56
CA ASN A 217 13.57 -5.18 -9.87
C ASN A 217 13.01 -4.49 -8.62
N LEU A 218 13.38 -4.92 -7.41
CA LEU A 218 12.96 -4.24 -6.18
C LEU A 218 13.38 -2.77 -6.21
N PRO A 219 12.44 -1.84 -5.92
CA PRO A 219 12.72 -0.42 -5.82
C PRO A 219 13.89 -0.07 -4.90
N TYR A 220 14.41 1.14 -5.09
CA TYR A 220 15.30 1.76 -4.13
C TYR A 220 14.50 2.26 -2.93
N ILE A 221 15.00 2.04 -1.72
CA ILE A 221 14.48 2.75 -0.54
C ILE A 221 14.67 4.27 -0.71
N PRO A 222 13.89 5.13 -0.03
CA PRO A 222 14.04 6.58 -0.14
C PRO A 222 15.48 7.08 0.09
N SER A 223 15.86 8.15 -0.60
CA SER A 223 17.22 8.70 -0.53
C SER A 223 17.53 9.33 0.82
N ASP A 224 18.82 9.46 1.14
CA ASP A 224 19.32 10.03 2.41
C ASP A 224 18.81 11.46 2.68
N GLU A 225 18.53 12.23 1.64
CA GLU A 225 17.96 13.59 1.72
C GLU A 225 16.48 13.56 2.12
N ASN A 226 15.75 12.52 1.71
CA ASN A 226 14.30 12.39 1.93
C ASN A 226 13.96 11.61 3.20
N VAL A 227 14.95 11.00 3.86
CA VAL A 227 14.76 10.26 5.11
C VAL A 227 15.17 11.10 6.31
N SER A 228 14.32 11.12 7.33
CA SER A 228 14.67 11.61 8.67
C SER A 228 14.64 10.45 9.67
N ILE A 229 15.73 10.28 10.42
CA ILE A 229 15.80 9.28 11.48
C ILE A 229 15.08 9.82 12.72
N ARG A 230 14.40 8.94 13.46
CA ARG A 230 13.84 9.29 14.77
C ARG A 230 14.93 9.77 15.73
N SER A 231 14.58 10.69 16.64
CA SER A 231 15.56 11.27 17.57
C SER A 231 16.06 10.22 18.55
N VAL A 232 17.26 10.45 19.11
CA VAL A 232 17.90 9.53 20.05
C VAL A 232 17.01 9.26 21.27
N GLU A 233 16.36 10.31 21.78
CA GLU A 233 15.44 10.23 22.92
C GLU A 233 14.24 9.34 22.57
N LYS A 234 13.66 9.50 21.38
CA LYS A 234 12.52 8.69 20.93
C LYS A 234 12.90 7.23 20.75
N ILE A 235 14.09 6.96 20.24
CA ILE A 235 14.63 5.60 20.12
C ILE A 235 14.79 4.99 21.50
N ALA A 236 15.44 5.69 22.43
CA ALA A 236 15.65 5.22 23.80
C ALA A 236 14.35 4.97 24.57
N GLU A 237 13.36 5.88 24.47
CA GLU A 237 12.01 5.70 25.02
C GLU A 237 11.37 4.40 24.50
N ARG A 238 11.51 4.14 23.19
CA ARG A 238 10.98 2.90 22.58
C ARG A 238 11.70 1.67 23.10
N VAL A 239 13.02 1.69 23.26
CA VAL A 239 13.75 0.55 23.85
C VAL A 239 13.25 0.26 25.27
N VAL A 240 13.07 1.29 26.11
CA VAL A 240 12.53 1.11 27.47
C VAL A 240 11.15 0.43 27.44
N MET A 241 10.24 0.88 26.57
CA MET A 241 8.91 0.28 26.43
C MET A 241 8.99 -1.19 26.01
N LEU A 242 9.74 -1.47 24.95
CA LEU A 242 9.89 -2.83 24.42
C LEU A 242 10.54 -3.77 25.43
N ALA A 243 11.61 -3.33 26.10
CA ALA A 243 12.27 -4.12 27.13
C ALA A 243 11.31 -4.43 28.30
N THR A 244 10.47 -3.46 28.68
CA THR A 244 9.49 -3.65 29.76
C THR A 244 8.40 -4.64 29.36
N THR A 245 7.83 -4.53 28.16
CA THR A 245 6.83 -5.52 27.70
C THR A 245 7.46 -6.90 27.52
N ASN A 246 8.72 -6.97 27.07
CA ASN A 246 9.45 -8.22 26.93
C ASN A 246 9.67 -8.92 28.29
N MET A 247 9.95 -8.19 29.37
CA MET A 247 9.98 -8.79 30.73
C MET A 247 8.66 -9.43 31.14
N VAL A 248 7.52 -8.80 30.80
CA VAL A 248 6.19 -9.38 31.05
C VAL A 248 5.96 -10.61 30.18
N ALA A 249 6.37 -10.56 28.91
CA ALA A 249 6.26 -11.66 27.96
C ALA A 249 7.02 -12.92 28.44
N PHE A 250 8.19 -12.73 29.03
CA PHE A 250 9.00 -13.79 29.62
C PHE A 250 8.64 -14.16 31.06
N ASN A 251 7.51 -13.65 31.59
CA ASN A 251 7.04 -13.90 32.96
C ASN A 251 8.02 -13.47 34.07
N ALA A 252 8.92 -12.53 33.78
CA ALA A 252 9.85 -12.00 34.79
C ALA A 252 9.12 -11.07 35.78
N ILE A 253 8.11 -10.33 35.30
CA ILE A 253 7.22 -9.47 36.09
C ILE A 253 5.79 -9.56 35.57
N SER A 254 4.81 -9.18 36.39
CA SER A 254 3.41 -9.06 35.95
C SER A 254 3.18 -7.77 35.15
N GLY A 255 2.11 -7.73 34.36
CA GLY A 255 1.70 -6.50 33.66
C GLY A 255 1.35 -5.35 34.61
N GLU A 256 0.89 -5.64 35.82
CA GLU A 256 0.65 -4.64 36.88
C GLU A 256 1.97 -4.04 37.38
N GLN A 257 2.95 -4.87 37.71
CA GLN A 257 4.29 -4.43 38.13
C GLN A 257 4.98 -3.60 37.05
N ALA A 258 4.84 -3.99 35.78
CA ALA A 258 5.36 -3.22 34.65
C ALA A 258 4.71 -1.83 34.54
N LYS A 259 3.39 -1.72 34.70
CA LYS A 259 2.70 -0.41 34.70
C LYS A 259 3.11 0.45 35.88
N GLU A 260 3.25 -0.13 37.08
CA GLU A 260 3.73 0.58 38.27
C GLU A 260 5.14 1.11 38.05
N TYR A 261 6.05 0.29 37.50
CA TYR A 261 7.40 0.68 37.14
C TYR A 261 7.42 1.86 36.16
N LEU A 262 6.72 1.74 35.03
CA LEU A 262 6.66 2.80 34.02
C LEU A 262 6.02 4.09 34.56
N ASN A 263 4.98 3.99 35.39
CA ASN A 263 4.34 5.14 36.00
C ASN A 263 5.25 5.83 37.02
N GLY A 264 6.00 5.07 37.81
CA GLY A 264 6.99 5.60 38.76
C GLY A 264 8.05 6.48 38.09
N TYR A 265 8.42 6.15 36.84
CA TYR A 265 9.34 6.93 36.03
C TYR A 265 8.68 7.93 35.07
N LYS A 266 7.35 8.08 35.11
CA LYS A 266 6.55 8.95 34.21
C LYS A 266 6.74 8.63 32.73
N LEU A 267 6.79 7.34 32.39
CA LEU A 267 6.95 6.83 31.04
C LEU A 267 5.71 6.08 30.52
N LEU A 268 4.73 5.81 31.38
CA LEU A 268 3.52 5.06 31.00
C LEU A 268 2.73 5.74 29.85
N ASP A 269 2.78 7.06 29.74
CA ASP A 269 2.16 7.84 28.66
C ASP A 269 2.84 7.64 27.29
N LYS A 270 4.00 6.99 27.24
CA LYS A 270 4.72 6.63 26.01
C LYS A 270 4.30 5.28 25.45
N ALA A 271 3.60 4.47 26.23
CA ALA A 271 3.11 3.17 25.79
C ALA A 271 2.06 3.33 24.68
N THR A 272 2.14 2.48 23.67
CA THR A 272 1.15 2.46 22.60
C THR A 272 -0.16 1.82 23.07
N PRO A 273 -1.28 2.00 22.34
CA PRO A 273 -2.52 1.30 22.64
C PRO A 273 -2.36 -0.22 22.72
N LYS A 274 -1.59 -0.85 21.81
CA LYS A 274 -1.32 -2.30 21.86
C LYS A 274 -0.46 -2.70 23.06
N GLU A 275 0.54 -1.90 23.41
CA GLU A 275 1.37 -2.15 24.59
C GLU A 275 0.55 -2.05 25.89
N LEU A 276 -0.33 -1.04 26.02
CA LEU A 276 -1.22 -0.91 27.17
C LEU A 276 -2.24 -2.07 27.26
N ASP A 277 -2.82 -2.48 26.12
CA ASP A 277 -3.71 -3.64 26.06
C ASP A 277 -3.00 -4.94 26.47
N PHE A 278 -1.75 -5.13 26.05
CA PHE A 278 -0.93 -6.25 26.49
C PHE A 278 -0.65 -6.21 28.00
N LEU A 279 -0.19 -5.07 28.53
CA LEU A 279 0.13 -4.92 29.96
C LEU A 279 -1.10 -5.08 30.86
N ASN A 280 -2.30 -4.77 30.37
CA ASN A 280 -3.55 -4.99 31.10
C ASN A 280 -4.02 -6.44 31.07
N ASN A 281 -3.76 -7.17 29.97
CA ASN A 281 -4.22 -8.54 29.79
C ASN A 281 -3.17 -9.37 29.02
N PRO A 282 -2.07 -9.80 29.67
CA PRO A 282 -0.98 -10.53 29.02
C PRO A 282 -1.33 -12.02 28.87
N THR A 283 -2.19 -12.34 27.91
CA THR A 283 -2.52 -13.73 27.56
C THR A 283 -1.30 -14.44 26.97
N GLU A 284 -1.25 -15.79 27.04
CA GLU A 284 -0.13 -16.56 26.45
C GLU A 284 0.07 -16.28 24.97
N GLU A 285 -1.02 -16.09 24.21
CA GLU A 285 -0.95 -15.70 22.80
C GLU A 285 -0.26 -14.33 22.63
N LYS A 286 -0.66 -13.32 23.41
CA LYS A 286 -0.03 -11.99 23.34
C LYS A 286 1.43 -12.03 23.79
N LYS A 287 1.76 -12.81 24.82
CA LYS A 287 3.15 -13.01 25.26
C LYS A 287 4.00 -13.57 24.12
N ASN A 288 3.51 -14.59 23.40
CA ASN A 288 4.24 -15.15 22.26
C ASN A 288 4.58 -14.07 21.22
N TYR A 289 3.65 -13.19 20.88
CA TYR A 289 3.94 -12.06 19.98
C TYR A 289 4.96 -11.07 20.59
N GLU A 290 4.83 -10.72 21.86
CA GLU A 290 5.72 -9.77 22.54
C GLU A 290 7.15 -10.31 22.75
N THR A 291 7.34 -11.63 22.80
CA THR A 291 8.69 -12.22 22.89
C THR A 291 9.56 -11.90 21.67
N TRP A 292 8.96 -11.86 20.47
CA TRP A 292 9.66 -11.55 19.21
C TRP A 292 10.21 -10.13 19.16
N LYS A 293 9.66 -9.20 19.95
CA LYS A 293 10.15 -7.82 20.02
C LYS A 293 11.57 -7.71 20.59
N CYS A 294 12.17 -8.80 21.07
CA CYS A 294 13.59 -8.85 21.39
C CYS A 294 14.48 -8.44 20.18
N GLU A 295 14.07 -8.78 18.96
CA GLU A 295 14.77 -8.38 17.73
C GLU A 295 14.65 -6.87 17.48
N GLY A 296 13.49 -6.29 17.78
CA GLY A 296 13.29 -4.85 17.76
C GLY A 296 14.18 -4.13 18.77
N ILE A 297 14.27 -4.65 20.00
CA ILE A 297 15.21 -4.15 21.03
C ILE A 297 16.64 -4.19 20.49
N TRP A 298 17.05 -5.30 19.89
CA TRP A 298 18.38 -5.48 19.33
C TRP A 298 18.72 -4.44 18.26
N VAL A 299 17.80 -4.19 17.31
CA VAL A 299 17.96 -3.16 16.27
C VAL A 299 18.07 -1.77 16.86
N LEU A 300 17.21 -1.42 17.81
CA LEU A 300 17.22 -0.08 18.40
C LEU A 300 18.47 0.14 19.27
N MET A 301 18.93 -0.88 19.99
CA MET A 301 20.18 -0.85 20.75
C MET A 301 21.40 -0.75 19.82
N TRP A 302 21.37 -1.42 18.67
CA TRP A 302 22.37 -1.26 17.61
C TRP A 302 22.37 0.16 17.04
N ALA A 303 21.17 0.71 16.80
CA ALA A 303 21.01 2.08 16.32
C ALA A 303 21.50 3.11 17.34
N LEU A 304 21.42 2.84 18.65
CA LEU A 304 21.98 3.66 19.73
C LEU A 304 23.49 3.45 19.96
N GLY A 305 24.14 2.56 19.19
CA GLY A 305 25.56 2.27 19.30
C GLY A 305 25.95 1.38 20.48
N ILE A 306 24.98 0.77 21.17
CA ILE A 306 25.19 -0.15 22.30
C ILE A 306 25.52 -1.55 21.79
N VAL A 307 24.76 -2.02 20.79
CA VAL A 307 25.08 -3.25 20.07
C VAL A 307 26.04 -2.89 18.92
N GLU A 308 27.19 -3.57 18.87
CA GLU A 308 28.24 -3.29 17.90
C GLU A 308 27.89 -3.77 16.48
N ASP A 309 27.34 -4.97 16.36
CA ASP A 309 26.98 -5.58 15.09
C ASP A 309 25.55 -6.12 15.15
N LEU A 310 24.75 -5.78 14.14
CA LEU A 310 23.39 -6.30 14.01
C LEU A 310 23.40 -7.79 13.65
N ALA A 311 24.50 -8.29 13.07
CA ALA A 311 24.68 -9.63 12.54
C ALA A 311 23.68 -10.01 11.44
N PHE A 312 24.01 -11.06 10.69
CA PHE A 312 23.11 -11.62 9.67
C PHE A 312 21.89 -12.29 10.36
N PRO A 313 20.67 -12.23 9.80
CA PRO A 313 19.46 -12.66 10.50
C PRO A 313 19.22 -14.17 10.41
N ASN A 314 20.24 -14.98 10.70
CA ASN A 314 20.15 -16.45 10.76
C ASN A 314 20.03 -16.98 12.21
N HIS A 315 20.21 -16.12 13.20
CA HIS A 315 20.05 -16.43 14.62
C HIS A 315 19.24 -15.34 15.33
N MET A 316 18.56 -15.74 16.41
CA MET A 316 17.85 -14.79 17.27
C MET A 316 18.83 -13.89 18.04
N ALA A 317 18.38 -12.70 18.41
CA ALA A 317 19.09 -11.77 19.26
C ALA A 317 19.37 -12.37 20.63
N ASP A 318 20.59 -12.15 21.13
CA ASP A 318 20.96 -12.51 22.50
C ASP A 318 21.01 -11.26 23.37
N LEU A 319 19.88 -10.93 24.00
CA LEU A 319 19.80 -9.77 24.89
C LEU A 319 20.72 -9.89 26.11
N ASN A 320 21.17 -11.10 26.48
CA ASN A 320 22.11 -11.29 27.58
C ASN A 320 23.55 -10.89 27.21
N ALA A 321 23.84 -10.74 25.91
CA ALA A 321 25.12 -10.22 25.44
C ALA A 321 25.25 -8.71 25.66
N ILE A 322 24.14 -8.00 25.95
CA ILE A 322 24.16 -6.57 26.28
C ILE A 322 24.58 -6.43 27.76
N PRO A 323 25.63 -5.66 28.08
CA PRO A 323 26.03 -5.44 29.46
C PRO A 323 24.88 -4.84 30.28
N SER A 324 24.67 -5.36 31.50
CA SER A 324 23.54 -4.97 32.36
C SER A 324 23.49 -3.47 32.64
N GLU A 325 24.65 -2.81 32.73
CA GLU A 325 24.79 -1.36 32.94
C GLU A 325 24.43 -0.51 31.72
N GLN A 326 24.33 -1.15 30.53
CA GLN A 326 23.88 -0.51 29.30
C GLN A 326 22.45 -0.90 28.91
N TYR A 327 21.84 -1.86 29.63
CA TYR A 327 20.46 -2.26 29.39
C TYR A 327 19.49 -1.20 29.96
N PRO A 328 18.37 -0.88 29.28
CA PRO A 328 17.53 0.28 29.64
C PRO A 328 16.74 0.15 30.95
N ILE A 329 16.62 -1.06 31.48
CA ILE A 329 15.79 -1.38 32.66
C ILE A 329 16.52 -2.39 33.55
N GLY A 330 16.21 -2.38 34.84
CA GLY A 330 16.87 -3.24 35.84
C GLY A 330 16.54 -2.78 37.27
N SER A 331 16.89 -3.61 38.27
CA SER A 331 16.69 -3.28 39.69
C SER A 331 17.39 -1.99 40.13
N ASP A 332 18.58 -1.75 39.56
CA ASP A 332 19.46 -0.64 39.91
C ASP A 332 19.58 0.37 38.74
N THR A 333 18.69 0.29 37.76
CA THR A 333 18.73 1.09 36.54
C THR A 333 17.54 2.04 36.47
N ASP A 334 17.82 3.34 36.40
CA ASP A 334 16.82 4.38 36.09
C ASP A 334 16.65 4.53 34.56
N PRO A 335 15.48 4.19 34.00
CA PRO A 335 15.23 4.29 32.56
C PRO A 335 15.31 5.73 32.04
N ASN A 336 15.01 6.75 32.87
CA ASN A 336 15.19 8.14 32.45
C ASN A 336 16.67 8.50 32.32
N SER A 337 17.53 7.94 33.17
CA SER A 337 18.98 8.08 33.06
C SER A 337 19.51 7.42 31.79
N PHE A 338 18.97 6.26 31.39
CA PHE A 338 19.26 5.64 30.09
C PHE A 338 18.85 6.56 28.93
N ILE A 339 17.61 7.07 28.94
CA ILE A 339 17.10 7.96 27.88
C ILE A 339 17.95 9.24 27.74
N GLN A 340 18.40 9.82 28.85
CA GLN A 340 19.21 11.05 28.85
C GLN A 340 20.68 10.81 28.49
N SER A 341 21.20 9.60 28.71
CA SER A 341 22.60 9.24 28.46
C SER A 341 22.85 8.65 27.07
N ALA A 342 21.80 8.31 26.33
CA ALA A 342 21.88 7.90 24.93
C ALA A 342 22.45 9.04 24.07
N LYS A 343 23.66 8.87 23.53
CA LYS A 343 24.39 9.98 22.88
C LYS A 343 24.94 9.71 21.49
N VAL A 344 24.97 8.47 21.01
CA VAL A 344 25.64 8.16 19.74
C VAL A 344 24.77 7.28 18.85
N PRO A 345 23.82 7.85 18.09
CA PRO A 345 23.14 7.08 17.08
C PRO A 345 24.12 6.68 15.98
N ARG A 346 23.92 5.50 15.40
CA ARG A 346 24.56 5.10 14.14
C ARG A 346 24.31 6.16 13.08
N SER A 347 25.26 6.30 12.16
CA SER A 347 25.10 7.24 11.05
C SER A 347 23.84 6.91 10.25
N LYS A 348 23.19 7.95 9.69
CA LYS A 348 22.02 7.79 8.81
C LYS A 348 22.31 6.76 7.71
N LYS A 349 23.50 6.83 7.12
CA LYS A 349 23.96 5.88 6.09
C LYS A 349 23.90 4.43 6.59
N ALA A 350 24.47 4.15 7.77
CA ALA A 350 24.48 2.79 8.32
C ALA A 350 23.06 2.25 8.57
N ILE A 351 22.16 3.09 9.09
CA ILE A 351 20.75 2.72 9.31
C ILE A 351 20.04 2.41 7.99
N LEU A 352 20.26 3.25 6.96
CA LEU A 352 19.66 3.04 5.64
C LEU A 352 20.23 1.82 4.93
N ASP A 353 21.53 1.56 5.05
CA ASP A 353 22.17 0.38 4.48
C ASP A 353 21.60 -0.91 5.12
N ALA A 354 21.40 -0.92 6.44
CA ALA A 354 20.73 -2.02 7.12
C ALA A 354 19.26 -2.15 6.69
N ASN A 355 18.53 -1.03 6.58
CA ASN A 355 17.15 -1.04 6.13
C ASN A 355 16.99 -1.63 4.71
N ASP A 356 17.81 -1.22 3.73
CA ASP A 356 17.76 -1.78 2.38
C ASP A 356 18.12 -3.28 2.35
N LEU A 357 19.10 -3.70 3.16
CA LEU A 357 19.44 -5.12 3.29
C LEU A 357 18.26 -5.93 3.80
N TYR A 358 17.63 -5.52 4.91
CA TYR A 358 16.51 -6.22 5.50
C TYR A 358 15.24 -6.16 4.64
N TYR A 359 14.98 -5.04 3.96
CA TYR A 359 13.92 -4.91 2.96
C TYR A 359 14.03 -5.97 1.86
N ARG A 360 15.25 -6.18 1.33
CA ARG A 360 15.49 -7.17 0.27
C ARG A 360 15.42 -8.61 0.77
N ILE A 361 15.91 -8.87 1.98
CA ILE A 361 15.80 -10.20 2.60
C ILE A 361 14.33 -10.53 2.90
N ASP A 362 13.57 -9.55 3.41
CA ASP A 362 12.16 -9.73 3.74
C ASP A 362 11.33 -10.06 2.50
N TRP A 363 11.57 -9.38 1.37
CA TRP A 363 10.99 -9.79 0.09
C TRP A 363 11.30 -11.25 -0.25
N ALA A 364 12.55 -11.69 -0.09
CA ALA A 364 12.95 -13.07 -0.40
C ALA A 364 12.24 -14.07 0.52
N CYS A 365 12.03 -13.74 1.79
CA CYS A 365 11.24 -14.53 2.73
C CYS A 365 9.77 -14.62 2.30
N VAL A 366 9.17 -13.52 1.87
CA VAL A 366 7.78 -13.46 1.39
C VAL A 366 7.62 -14.28 0.11
N ASP A 367 8.53 -14.13 -0.86
CA ASP A 367 8.54 -14.89 -2.11
C ASP A 367 8.70 -16.40 -1.84
N ALA A 368 9.62 -16.80 -0.96
CA ALA A 368 9.77 -18.20 -0.57
C ALA A 368 8.48 -18.75 0.03
N ARG A 369 7.84 -18.02 0.95
CA ARG A 369 6.56 -18.40 1.57
C ARG A 369 5.44 -18.57 0.53
N ILE A 370 5.29 -17.62 -0.39
CA ILE A 370 4.27 -17.67 -1.46
C ILE A 370 4.48 -18.89 -2.36
N ASN A 371 5.73 -19.26 -2.61
CA ASN A 371 6.10 -20.41 -3.43
C ASN A 371 6.22 -21.74 -2.65
N GLY A 372 5.89 -21.76 -1.36
CA GLY A 372 5.99 -22.97 -0.52
C GLY A 372 7.42 -23.47 -0.32
N GLN A 373 8.41 -22.59 -0.38
CA GLN A 373 9.84 -22.88 -0.20
C GLN A 373 10.29 -22.55 1.23
N GLU A 374 11.18 -23.36 1.77
CA GLU A 374 11.79 -23.14 3.08
C GLU A 374 13.03 -22.25 2.96
N MET A 375 13.14 -21.23 3.83
CA MET A 375 14.33 -20.38 3.92
C MET A 375 15.36 -21.01 4.87
N GLN A 376 16.54 -21.37 4.33
CA GLN A 376 17.62 -21.97 5.13
C GLN A 376 18.69 -20.96 5.57
N ALA A 377 18.91 -19.90 4.78
CA ALA A 377 19.99 -18.94 5.02
C ALA A 377 19.65 -17.89 6.09
N VAL A 378 18.37 -17.67 6.35
CA VAL A 378 17.86 -16.65 7.30
C VAL A 378 16.65 -17.18 8.05
N HIS A 379 16.36 -16.61 9.21
CA HIS A 379 15.17 -16.88 9.99
C HIS A 379 14.09 -15.84 9.67
N PRO A 380 12.97 -16.20 9.00
CA PRO A 380 11.97 -15.22 8.55
C PRO A 380 11.40 -14.32 9.66
N GLY A 381 11.16 -14.87 10.86
CA GLY A 381 10.71 -14.07 12.00
C GLY A 381 11.73 -13.02 12.46
N VAL A 382 13.02 -13.33 12.39
CA VAL A 382 14.08 -12.36 12.76
C VAL A 382 14.16 -11.26 11.71
N VAL A 383 14.08 -11.63 10.43
CA VAL A 383 14.06 -10.68 9.32
C VAL A 383 12.91 -9.69 9.47
N TYR A 384 11.69 -10.20 9.70
CA TYR A 384 10.49 -9.37 9.83
C TYR A 384 10.60 -8.36 10.98
N GLU A 385 10.91 -8.82 12.19
CA GLU A 385 10.97 -7.95 13.37
C GLU A 385 12.08 -6.89 13.25
N ARG A 386 13.23 -7.26 12.66
CA ARG A 386 14.31 -6.30 12.43
C ARG A 386 13.98 -5.30 11.34
N HIS A 387 13.33 -5.73 10.25
CA HIS A 387 12.83 -4.85 9.20
C HIS A 387 11.79 -3.86 9.75
N TYR A 388 10.87 -4.33 10.60
CA TYR A 388 9.88 -3.52 11.30
C TYR A 388 10.53 -2.40 12.11
N ALA A 389 11.51 -2.74 12.95
CA ALA A 389 12.23 -1.75 13.74
C ALA A 389 13.02 -0.76 12.88
N LEU A 390 13.61 -1.21 11.76
CA LEU A 390 14.30 -0.34 10.81
C LEU A 390 13.34 0.62 10.09
N ASN A 391 12.17 0.15 9.66
CA ASN A 391 11.13 1.00 9.06
C ASN A 391 10.64 2.07 10.05
N TRP A 392 10.47 1.68 11.32
CA TRP A 392 10.20 2.64 12.38
C TRP A 392 11.36 3.63 12.54
N LEU A 393 12.62 3.20 12.59
CA LEU A 393 13.76 4.12 12.75
C LEU A 393 13.81 5.21 11.66
N ILE A 394 13.52 4.86 10.41
CA ILE A 394 13.58 5.77 9.25
C ILE A 394 12.30 6.57 9.03
N LYS A 395 11.28 6.42 9.90
CA LYS A 395 9.94 7.01 9.74
C LYS A 395 9.31 6.65 8.40
N TYR A 396 9.40 5.40 8.00
CA TYR A 396 8.70 4.90 6.82
C TYR A 396 7.20 5.21 6.94
N ASN A 397 6.63 5.86 5.92
CA ASN A 397 5.26 6.41 5.91
C ASN A 397 4.87 7.29 7.11
N ASN A 398 5.85 7.79 7.88
CA ASN A 398 5.66 8.51 9.13
C ASN A 398 4.72 7.79 10.13
N GLN A 399 4.72 6.46 10.12
CA GLN A 399 3.88 5.61 10.97
C GLN A 399 4.42 5.53 12.39
N GLU A 400 3.52 5.48 13.37
CA GLU A 400 3.85 5.19 14.76
C GLU A 400 4.05 3.69 15.00
N TRP A 401 4.62 3.32 16.15
CA TRP A 401 5.11 1.95 16.39
C TRP A 401 4.07 0.86 16.13
N ASP A 402 2.79 1.05 16.43
CA ASP A 402 1.73 0.04 16.23
C ASP A 402 1.26 -0.08 14.77
N GLU A 403 1.64 0.86 13.92
CA GLU A 403 1.13 1.06 12.55
C GLU A 403 2.17 0.78 11.47
N VAL A 404 3.42 0.51 11.87
CA VAL A 404 4.52 0.26 10.94
C VAL A 404 4.17 -0.92 10.05
N THR A 405 4.36 -0.73 8.74
CA THR A 405 4.21 -1.80 7.76
C THR A 405 5.57 -2.21 7.18
N CYS A 406 5.63 -3.47 6.72
CA CYS A 406 6.79 -4.07 6.07
C CYS A 406 6.39 -4.56 4.67
N ASP A 407 5.80 -3.66 3.88
CA ASP A 407 5.40 -3.95 2.50
C ASP A 407 6.66 -4.23 1.67
N THR A 408 6.71 -5.39 1.00
CA THR A 408 7.83 -5.84 0.18
C THR A 408 7.39 -6.38 -1.17
#